data_AF-A0A7S0W1E7-F1
#
_entry.id   AF-A0A7S0W1E7-F1
#
_cell.length_a   1.000
_cell.length_b   1.000
_cell.length_c   1.000
_cell.angle_alpha   90.00
_cell.angle_beta   90.00
_cell.angle_gamma   90.00
#
_symmetry.space_group_name_H-M   'P 1'
#
loop_
_entity.id
_entity.type
_entity.pdbx_description
1 polymer ?
#
loop_
_entity_poly.entity_id
_entity_poly.type
_entity_poly.pdbx_seq_one_letter_code
_entity_poly.pdbx_strand_id
1 'polypeptide(L)'
;MWRMPAAARAELGPPCLLSIAKGDLMYRKLLGDRTFEPTEQFDDVISYFPSPLLSLRTCKSPVAVGMHGDKVRELRSTHPTWMVDGQFGMVQLCLPPPGAEVTVG
;
A
#
# COMPACT_ATOMS: atom_id res chain seq x y z
N MET A 1 -7.14 7.61 -3.19
CA MET A 1 -6.06 8.17 -4.03
C MET A 1 -6.25 7.89 -5.51
N TRP A 2 -7.14 6.97 -5.90
CA TRP A 2 -7.39 6.62 -7.30
C TRP A 2 -7.91 7.78 -8.15
N ARG A 3 -8.54 8.76 -7.50
CA ARG A 3 -8.96 10.03 -8.11
C ARG A 3 -8.04 11.16 -7.64
N MET A 4 -6.75 11.04 -7.94
CA MET A 4 -5.76 12.08 -7.62
C MET A 4 -5.92 13.25 -8.60
N PRO A 5 -6.07 14.50 -8.13
CA PRO A 5 -6.05 15.68 -9.00
C PRO A 5 -4.73 15.80 -9.77
N ALA A 6 -4.77 16.37 -10.97
CA ALA A 6 -3.60 16.49 -11.84
C ALA A 6 -2.42 17.21 -11.17
N ALA A 7 -2.67 18.28 -10.42
CA ALA A 7 -1.64 19.01 -9.69
C ALA A 7 -0.88 18.13 -8.68
N ALA A 8 -1.61 17.41 -7.82
CA ALA A 8 -1.01 16.48 -6.86
C ALA A 8 -0.27 15.32 -7.56
N ARG A 9 -0.78 14.85 -8.70
CA ARG A 9 -0.11 13.80 -9.49
C ARG A 9 1.20 14.29 -10.09
N ALA A 10 1.27 15.55 -10.49
CA ALA A 10 2.51 16.15 -10.99
C ALA A 10 3.56 16.31 -9.87
N GLU A 11 3.13 16.72 -8.67
CA GLU A 11 4.02 16.86 -7.50
C GLU A 11 4.56 15.51 -7.01
N LEU A 12 3.71 14.48 -6.96
CA LEU A 12 4.07 13.13 -6.51
C LEU A 12 4.66 12.25 -7.63
N GLY A 13 4.81 12.79 -8.84
CA GLY A 13 5.22 12.05 -10.04
C GLY A 13 6.73 11.90 -10.20
N PRO A 14 7.27 11.92 -11.44
CA PRO A 14 8.69 11.65 -11.73
C PRO A 14 9.75 12.38 -10.88
N PRO A 15 9.59 13.65 -10.45
CA PRO A 15 10.59 14.27 -9.58
C PRO A 15 10.61 13.68 -8.15
N CYS A 16 9.60 12.91 -7.76
CA CYS A 16 9.50 12.28 -6.45
C CYS A 16 10.21 10.91 -6.45
N LEU A 17 11.35 10.84 -5.75
CA LEU A 17 12.12 9.60 -5.60
C LEU A 17 11.39 8.54 -4.76
N LEU A 18 10.61 8.98 -3.76
CA LEU A 18 9.85 8.10 -2.88
C LEU A 18 8.71 8.86 -2.21
N SER A 19 7.49 8.36 -2.39
CA SER A 19 6.33 8.77 -1.62
C SER A 19 6.19 7.87 -0.38
N ILE A 20 5.94 8.47 0.78
CA ILE A 20 5.69 7.72 2.03
C ILE A 20 4.26 7.95 2.50
N ALA A 21 3.46 6.88 2.48
CA ALA A 21 2.10 6.89 3.00
C ALA A 21 2.08 6.33 4.44
N LYS A 22 1.79 7.21 5.41
CA LYS A 22 1.76 6.85 6.82
C LYS A 22 0.32 6.65 7.33
N GLY A 23 0.11 5.54 8.03
CA GLY A 23 -1.08 5.25 8.81
C GLY A 23 -2.20 4.56 8.03
N ASP A 24 -3.18 4.06 8.79
CA ASP A 24 -4.27 3.22 8.28
C ASP A 24 -5.21 3.97 7.31
N LEU A 25 -5.50 5.24 7.58
CA LEU A 25 -6.33 6.06 6.68
C LEU A 25 -5.68 6.22 5.29
N MET A 26 -4.37 6.44 5.24
CA MET A 26 -3.65 6.57 3.97
C MET A 26 -3.61 5.25 3.23
N TYR A 27 -3.44 4.13 3.96
CA TYR A 27 -3.54 2.80 3.39
C TYR A 27 -4.90 2.53 2.76
N ARG A 28 -6.01 2.79 3.47
CA ARG A 28 -7.36 2.65 2.92
C ARG A 28 -7.57 3.53 1.68
N LYS A 29 -7.10 4.79 1.72
CA LYS A 29 -7.16 5.69 0.55
C LYS A 29 -6.34 5.17 -0.62
N LEU A 30 -5.18 4.55 -0.39
CA LEU A 30 -4.35 3.94 -1.44
C LEU A 30 -5.04 2.75 -2.10
N LEU A 31 -5.70 1.92 -1.31
CA LEU A 31 -6.42 0.74 -1.78
C LEU A 31 -7.83 1.07 -2.31
N GLY A 32 -8.22 2.35 -2.31
CA GLY A 32 -9.52 2.80 -2.79
C GLY A 32 -10.69 2.42 -1.87
N ASP A 33 -10.40 2.07 -0.62
CA ASP A 33 -11.36 1.62 0.39
C ASP A 33 -12.23 0.44 -0.06
N ARG A 34 -11.64 -0.47 -0.85
CA ARG A 34 -12.29 -1.69 -1.34
C ARG A 34 -11.94 -2.89 -0.48
N THR A 35 -12.73 -3.94 -0.62
CA THR A 35 -12.44 -5.26 -0.04
C THR A 35 -11.46 -6.00 -0.94
N PHE A 36 -10.45 -6.61 -0.34
CA PHE A 36 -9.44 -7.44 -1.01
C PHE A 36 -9.22 -8.72 -0.21
N GLU A 37 -8.84 -9.80 -0.89
CA GLU A 37 -8.16 -10.90 -0.21
C GLU A 37 -6.74 -10.47 0.18
N PRO A 38 -6.28 -10.80 1.41
CA PRO A 38 -4.94 -10.40 1.87
C PRO A 38 -3.77 -10.88 0.99
N THR A 39 -4.01 -11.88 0.13
CA THR A 39 -3.04 -12.44 -0.80
C THR A 39 -2.99 -11.76 -2.17
N GLU A 40 -3.92 -10.83 -2.47
CA GLU A 40 -3.87 -10.05 -3.70
C GLU A 40 -2.56 -9.25 -3.77
N GLN A 41 -1.96 -9.10 -4.95
CA GLN A 41 -0.65 -8.47 -5.07
C GLN A 41 -0.74 -6.98 -4.79
N PHE A 42 0.13 -6.47 -3.90
CA PHE A 42 0.16 -5.04 -3.58
C PHE A 42 0.42 -4.22 -4.84
N ASP A 43 1.46 -4.56 -5.61
CA ASP A 43 1.91 -3.81 -6.78
C ASP A 43 0.81 -3.63 -7.84
N ASP A 44 -0.03 -4.64 -8.07
CA ASP A 44 -1.16 -4.54 -8.99
C ASP A 44 -2.16 -3.48 -8.52
N VAL A 45 -2.46 -3.45 -7.22
CA VAL A 45 -3.41 -2.51 -6.61
C VAL A 45 -2.86 -1.08 -6.62
N ILE A 46 -1.54 -0.89 -6.46
CA ILE A 46 -0.93 0.45 -6.37
C ILE A 46 -0.29 0.94 -7.67
N SER A 47 -0.36 0.15 -8.75
CA SER A 47 0.19 0.44 -10.08
C SER A 47 -0.18 1.80 -10.68
N TYR A 48 -1.27 2.41 -10.22
CA TYR A 48 -1.71 3.75 -10.66
C TYR A 48 -0.90 4.90 -10.05
N PHE A 49 -0.17 4.65 -8.97
CA PHE A 49 0.53 5.67 -8.20
C PHE A 49 1.79 6.15 -8.95
N PRO A 50 2.06 7.47 -9.02
CA PRO A 50 2.97 8.01 -10.04
C PRO A 50 4.47 7.97 -9.68
N SER A 51 4.85 7.41 -8.53
CA SER A 51 6.25 7.29 -8.05
C SER A 51 6.41 6.04 -7.17
N PRO A 52 7.66 5.65 -6.83
CA PRO A 52 7.88 4.63 -5.80
C PRO A 52 7.12 4.97 -4.52
N LEU A 53 6.47 3.98 -3.92
CA LEU A 53 5.63 4.17 -2.75
C LEU A 53 6.02 3.22 -1.63
N LEU A 54 6.33 3.80 -0.47
CA LEU A 54 6.44 3.08 0.80
C LEU A 54 5.18 3.33 1.63
N SER A 55 4.43 2.27 1.92
CA SER A 55 3.34 2.32 2.89
C SER A 55 3.79 1.81 4.25
N LEU A 56 3.56 2.64 5.27
CA LEU A 56 3.83 2.32 6.66
C LEU A 56 2.50 2.40 7.43
N ARG A 57 2.00 1.26 7.90
CA ARG A 57 0.74 1.26 8.65
C ARG A 57 0.79 0.41 9.90
N THR A 58 -0.05 0.79 10.85
CA THR A 58 -0.60 -0.10 11.86
C THR A 58 -1.98 -0.57 11.38
N CYS A 59 -2.30 -1.85 11.54
CA CYS A 59 -3.54 -2.45 11.05
C CYS A 59 -4.70 -2.05 11.98
N LYS A 60 -5.56 -1.14 11.52
CA LYS A 60 -6.73 -0.63 12.26
C LYS A 60 -8.02 -0.71 11.44
N SER A 61 -8.01 -1.48 10.35
CA SER A 61 -9.13 -1.64 9.42
C SER A 61 -9.06 -3.00 8.72
N PRO A 62 -10.22 -3.59 8.32
CA PRO A 62 -10.30 -4.94 7.76
C PRO A 62 -9.87 -4.99 6.28
N VAL A 63 -8.70 -4.44 5.97
CA VAL A 63 -8.13 -4.43 4.63
C VAL A 63 -6.64 -4.77 4.73
N ALA A 64 -6.17 -5.63 3.84
CA ALA A 64 -4.76 -5.97 3.66
C ALA A 64 -4.58 -6.55 2.27
N VAL A 65 -3.39 -6.43 1.70
CA VAL A 65 -2.96 -7.08 0.45
C VAL A 65 -1.46 -7.41 0.56
N GLY A 66 -0.93 -8.20 -0.36
CA GLY A 66 0.50 -8.49 -0.49
C GLY A 66 1.06 -9.44 0.56
N MET A 67 0.22 -10.25 1.21
CA MET A 67 0.64 -11.20 2.23
C MET A 67 0.78 -12.62 1.69
N HIS A 68 1.74 -13.37 2.22
CA HIS A 68 1.87 -14.80 1.92
C HIS A 68 0.68 -15.60 2.48
N GLY A 69 0.11 -16.51 1.70
CA GLY A 69 -1.10 -17.26 2.08
C GLY A 69 -0.97 -18.03 3.39
N ASP A 70 0.21 -18.60 3.67
CA ASP A 70 0.45 -19.31 4.94
C ASP A 70 0.39 -18.37 6.14
N LYS A 71 0.94 -17.16 6.02
CA LYS A 71 0.90 -16.17 7.11
C LYS A 71 -0.53 -15.66 7.34
N VAL A 72 -1.30 -15.49 6.26
CA VAL A 72 -2.72 -15.14 6.36
C VAL A 72 -3.50 -16.22 7.09
N ARG A 73 -3.25 -17.51 6.77
CA ARG A 73 -3.90 -18.65 7.43
C ARG A 73 -3.55 -18.71 8.92
N GLU A 74 -2.28 -18.56 9.25
CA GLU A 74 -1.77 -18.52 10.63
C GLU A 74 -2.42 -17.38 11.43
N LEU A 75 -2.45 -16.16 10.89
CA LEU A 75 -3.03 -15.01 11.58
C LEU A 75 -4.55 -15.14 11.73
N ARG A 76 -5.25 -15.68 10.73
CA ARG A 76 -6.70 -15.97 10.83
C ARG A 76 -7.02 -16.94 11.98
N SER A 77 -6.14 -17.91 12.26
CA SER A 77 -6.37 -18.86 13.36
C SER A 77 -5.87 -18.37 14.72
N THR A 78 -4.73 -17.67 14.77
CA THR A 78 -4.06 -17.30 16.03
C THR A 78 -4.46 -15.92 16.54
N HIS A 79 -4.79 -14.99 15.65
CA HIS A 79 -5.10 -13.61 15.97
C HIS A 79 -6.29 -13.11 15.12
N PRO A 80 -7.53 -13.58 15.36
CA PRO A 80 -8.68 -13.27 14.49
C PRO A 80 -8.94 -11.77 14.25
N THR A 81 -8.48 -10.90 15.15
CA THR A 81 -8.63 -9.44 15.11
C THR A 81 -7.42 -8.69 14.56
N TRP A 82 -6.39 -9.38 14.04
CA TRP A 82 -5.09 -8.80 13.68
C TRP A 82 -5.15 -7.59 12.74
N MET A 83 -6.21 -7.47 11.95
CA MET A 83 -6.41 -6.34 11.02
C MET A 83 -6.92 -5.06 11.69
N VAL A 84 -7.54 -5.16 12.87
CA VAL A 84 -8.34 -4.06 13.46
C VAL A 84 -7.93 -3.68 14.87
N ASP A 85 -7.21 -4.53 15.60
CA ASP A 85 -6.84 -4.30 17.00
C ASP A 85 -5.62 -3.38 17.20
N GLY A 86 -4.94 -3.00 16.11
CA GLY A 86 -3.80 -2.11 16.16
C GLY A 86 -2.50 -2.74 16.67
N GLN A 87 -2.44 -4.05 16.89
CA GLN A 87 -1.24 -4.74 17.37
C GLN A 87 -0.24 -5.06 16.25
N PHE A 88 -0.72 -5.14 15.01
CA PHE A 88 0.07 -5.52 13.85
C PHE A 88 0.41 -4.31 12.98
N GLY A 89 1.59 -4.33 12.36
CA GLY A 89 2.02 -3.33 11.39
C GLY A 89 2.46 -3.97 10.08
N MET A 90 2.39 -3.20 9.01
CA MET A 90 2.87 -3.61 7.69
C MET A 90 3.73 -2.51 7.09
N VAL A 91 4.80 -2.93 6.43
CA VAL A 91 5.72 -2.10 5.65
C VAL A 91 5.72 -2.69 4.25
N GLN A 92 5.25 -1.93 3.27
CA GLN A 92 5.11 -2.40 1.89
C GLN A 92 5.71 -1.38 0.92
N LEU A 93 6.60 -1.85 0.05
CA LEU A 93 7.23 -1.05 -0.99
C LEU A 93 6.69 -1.50 -2.35
N CYS A 94 6.17 -0.56 -3.13
CA CYS A 94 5.87 -0.74 -4.55
C CYS A 94 6.82 0.16 -5.34
N LEU A 95 7.61 -0.43 -6.24
CA LEU A 95 8.37 0.33 -7.23
C LEU A 95 7.49 0.57 -8.45
N PRO A 96 7.63 1.70 -9.17
CA PRO A 96 6.95 1.87 -10.44
C PRO A 96 7.47 0.82 -11.43
N PRO A 97 6.63 0.36 -12.39
CA PRO A 97 7.08 -0.58 -13.41
C PRO A 97 8.29 0.00 -14.19
N PRO A 98 9.25 -0.86 -14.60
CA PRO A 98 10.46 -0.43 -15.30
C PRO A 98 10.10 0.34 -16.58
N GLY A 99 10.47 1.62 -16.64
CA GLY A 99 10.12 2.56 -17.73
C GLY A 99 10.04 4.02 -17.28
N ALA A 100 9.88 4.25 -15.97
CA ALA A 100 10.22 5.52 -15.34
C ALA A 100 11.70 5.46 -14.92
N GLU A 101 12.61 6.02 -15.72
CA GLU A 101 14.02 6.16 -15.33
C GLU A 101 14.09 7.02 -14.05
N VAL A 102 14.56 6.41 -12.96
CA VAL A 102 14.99 7.15 -11.78
C VAL A 102 16.42 7.59 -12.04
N THR A 103 16.59 8.77 -12.64
CA THR A 103 17.92 9.38 -12.79
C THR A 103 18.36 9.89 -11.42
N VAL A 104 19.25 9.14 -10.77
CA VAL A 104 19.98 9.62 -9.58
C VAL A 104 21.08 10.55 -10.09
N GLY A 105 20.88 11.86 -9.93
CA GLY A 105 21.91 12.88 -10.15
C GLY A 105 22.81 13.07 -8.94
#